data_AF-A0A160FDU3-F1
#
_entry.id   AF-A0A160FDU3-F1
#
_cell.length_a   1.000
_cell.length_b   1.000
_cell.length_c   1.000
_cell.angle_alpha   90.00
_cell.angle_beta   90.00
_cell.angle_gamma   90.00
#
_symmetry.space_group_name_H-M   'P 1'
#
loop_
_entity.id
_entity.type
_entity.pdbx_description
1 polymer ?
#
loop_
_entity_poly.entity_id
_entity_poly.type
_entity_poly.pdbx_seq_one_letter_code
_entity_poly.pdbx_strand_id
1 'polypeptide(L)'
;MRINAFQVKKQSMACRDHRSKTRASSAHWGIHVNASNDGYIPLNITTTKGAILLFHAITYNGTKEENYHLVIKQLRSLMEGESNVIANLANASALLYQFLDEVNWVGFYLAEEEELVLGPFQGLPACVRIPFGKGVCGTAAKNQQTERVPDVHQFPGHIACDAASQSEIVIPIIKNGKLIGVLDIDSPIKNRFDEIDQHFLEKFVETLADSLS
;
A
#
# COMPACT_ATOMS: atom_id res chain seq x y z
N MET A 1 9.44 8.01 43.91
CA MET A 1 10.35 7.14 43.13
C MET A 1 9.96 7.30 41.66
N ARG A 2 10.70 8.13 40.91
CA ARG A 2 10.36 8.50 39.51
C ARG A 2 11.04 7.51 38.56
N ILE A 3 10.27 6.90 37.66
CA ILE A 3 10.79 6.03 36.60
C ILE A 3 10.92 6.91 35.35
N ASN A 4 12.15 7.14 34.91
CA ASN A 4 12.48 7.92 33.71
C ASN A 4 12.17 7.11 32.44
N ALA A 5 11.57 7.77 31.46
CA ALA A 5 11.37 7.26 30.12
C ALA A 5 12.72 7.04 29.42
N PHE A 6 12.90 5.86 28.81
CA PHE A 6 14.00 5.56 27.93
C PHE A 6 13.82 6.32 26.60
N GLN A 7 14.62 7.37 26.39
CA GLN A 7 14.80 7.97 25.06
C GLN A 7 15.70 7.06 24.22
N VAL A 8 15.15 6.47 23.15
CA VAL A 8 15.95 5.82 22.11
C VAL A 8 16.55 6.92 21.22
N LYS A 9 17.84 7.21 21.39
CA LYS A 9 18.61 8.03 20.45
C LYS A 9 18.87 7.21 19.18
N LYS A 10 18.35 7.64 18.04
CA LYS A 10 18.80 7.19 16.71
C LYS A 10 20.26 7.61 16.54
N GLN A 11 21.20 6.67 16.65
CA GLN A 11 22.55 6.84 16.11
C GLN A 11 22.49 6.67 14.60
N SER A 12 22.98 7.65 13.85
CA SER A 12 23.24 7.50 12.42
C SER A 12 24.44 6.58 12.23
N MET A 13 24.22 5.39 11.68
CA MET A 13 25.30 4.56 11.15
C MET A 13 25.78 5.17 9.83
N ALA A 14 26.92 5.85 9.88
CA ALA A 14 27.70 6.15 8.68
C ALA A 14 28.41 4.85 8.24
N CYS A 15 28.04 4.33 7.06
CA CYS A 15 28.72 3.18 6.47
C CYS A 15 30.14 3.62 6.05
N ARG A 16 31.18 3.05 6.69
CA ARG A 16 32.59 3.36 6.39
C ARG A 16 33.02 2.63 5.11
N ASP A 17 33.49 3.40 4.14
CA ASP A 17 34.03 2.92 2.88
C ASP A 17 35.45 2.34 3.08
N HIS A 18 35.63 1.04 2.82
CA HIS A 18 36.93 0.38 2.76
C HIS A 18 37.31 0.22 1.29
N ARG A 19 38.28 1.02 0.84
CA ARG A 19 38.79 1.01 -0.55
C ARG A 19 39.40 -0.35 -0.91
N SER A 20 38.86 -0.99 -1.94
CA SER A 20 39.64 -1.87 -2.84
C SER A 20 39.45 -1.40 -4.28
N LYS A 21 40.56 -1.07 -4.93
CA LYS A 21 40.64 -0.51 -6.28
C LYS A 21 40.26 -1.54 -7.35
N THR A 22 39.13 -1.35 -8.03
CA THR A 22 38.91 -1.83 -9.41
C THR A 22 38.00 -0.84 -10.15
N ARG A 23 38.44 -0.38 -11.32
CA ARG A 23 37.74 0.58 -12.18
C ARG A 23 36.40 0.01 -12.66
N ALA A 24 35.31 0.59 -12.20
CA ALA A 24 34.01 0.57 -12.87
C ALA A 24 33.38 1.97 -12.70
N SER A 25 32.75 2.49 -13.74
CA SER A 25 32.15 3.83 -13.79
C SER A 25 31.20 4.04 -12.61
N SER A 26 31.58 4.89 -11.66
CA SER A 26 30.75 5.22 -10.51
C SER A 26 29.61 6.15 -10.94
N ALA A 27 28.40 5.63 -11.06
CA ALA A 27 27.21 6.45 -10.84
C ALA A 27 27.22 6.86 -9.36
N HIS A 28 27.69 8.07 -9.07
CA HIS A 28 27.63 8.66 -7.75
C HIS A 28 26.17 9.01 -7.44
N TRP A 29 25.52 8.23 -6.58
CA TRP A 29 24.24 8.61 -5.98
C TRP A 29 24.52 9.52 -4.78
N GLY A 30 24.57 10.83 -5.02
CA GLY A 30 24.67 11.83 -3.96
C GLY A 30 23.28 12.24 -3.48
N ILE A 31 22.91 11.86 -2.26
CA ILE A 31 21.73 12.42 -1.59
C ILE A 31 22.17 13.74 -0.95
N HIS A 32 21.82 14.87 -1.56
CA HIS A 32 21.95 16.18 -0.94
C HIS A 32 20.65 16.53 -0.21
N VAL A 33 20.70 16.52 1.13
CA VAL A 33 19.63 16.98 2.01
C VAL A 33 19.86 18.44 2.38
N ASN A 34 18.99 19.34 1.91
CA ASN A 34 18.88 20.70 2.45
C ASN A 34 17.58 20.78 3.25
N ALA A 35 17.68 21.08 4.55
CA ALA A 35 16.53 21.32 5.40
C ALA A 35 15.93 22.70 5.09
N SER A 36 14.65 22.75 4.72
CA SER A 36 13.84 23.97 4.76
C SER A 36 12.98 23.99 6.03
N ASN A 37 12.63 25.19 6.49
CA ASN A 37 11.99 25.45 7.79
C ASN A 37 10.51 25.06 7.90
N ASP A 38 9.91 24.43 6.88
CA ASP A 38 8.46 24.20 6.79
C ASP A 38 8.05 22.74 7.07
N GLY A 39 8.90 21.95 7.72
CA GLY A 39 8.52 20.64 8.28
C GLY A 39 8.26 19.50 7.28
N TYR A 40 8.41 19.73 5.97
CA TYR A 40 8.31 18.70 4.94
C TYR A 40 9.61 18.57 4.17
N ILE A 41 10.17 17.35 4.15
CA ILE A 41 11.35 17.01 3.33
C ILE A 41 10.85 16.28 2.08
N PRO A 42 11.02 16.81 0.86
CA PRO A 42 10.66 16.10 -0.35
C PRO A 42 11.59 14.88 -0.57
N LEU A 43 10.99 13.71 -0.83
CA LEU A 43 11.71 12.51 -1.28
C LEU A 43 11.83 12.55 -2.81
N ASN A 44 13.06 12.74 -3.31
CA ASN A 44 13.35 12.69 -4.74
C ASN A 44 13.67 11.24 -5.14
N ILE A 45 12.80 10.61 -5.94
CA ILE A 45 13.09 9.32 -6.58
C ILE A 45 13.37 9.59 -8.06
N THR A 46 14.62 9.38 -8.47
CA THR A 46 15.03 9.51 -9.87
C THR A 46 14.82 8.19 -10.59
N THR A 47 14.01 8.17 -11.64
CA THR A 47 13.92 7.01 -12.54
C THR A 47 15.08 7.03 -13.54
N THR A 48 15.42 5.86 -14.10
CA THR A 48 16.49 5.65 -15.09
C THR A 48 16.30 6.44 -16.40
N LYS A 49 15.14 7.06 -16.62
CA LYS A 49 14.84 7.91 -17.79
C LYS A 49 14.89 9.41 -17.51
N GLY A 50 15.33 9.85 -16.34
CA GLY A 50 15.51 11.28 -16.04
C GLY A 50 14.22 12.08 -15.85
N ALA A 51 13.06 11.42 -15.76
CA ALA A 51 11.83 12.06 -15.33
C ALA A 51 11.82 12.19 -13.81
N ILE A 52 11.80 13.42 -13.31
CA ILE A 52 11.60 13.71 -11.89
C ILE A 52 10.09 13.58 -11.63
N LEU A 53 9.64 12.49 -11.01
CA LEU A 53 8.30 12.45 -10.43
C LEU A 53 8.36 13.22 -9.11
N LEU A 54 7.90 14.47 -9.11
CA LEU A 54 7.56 15.15 -7.86
C LEU A 54 6.31 14.50 -7.28
N PHE A 55 6.47 13.64 -6.28
CA PHE A 55 5.42 13.42 -5.28
C PHE A 55 5.40 14.63 -4.36
N HIS A 56 4.90 15.76 -4.86
CA HIS A 56 4.32 16.73 -3.95
C HIS A 56 3.12 16.07 -3.27
N ALA A 57 2.82 16.48 -2.05
CA ALA A 57 1.49 16.33 -1.51
C ALA A 57 0.53 17.03 -2.47
N ILE A 58 0.03 16.30 -3.46
CA ILE A 58 -1.09 16.79 -4.25
C ILE A 58 -2.23 16.86 -3.25
N THR A 59 -2.65 18.08 -2.94
CA THR A 59 -3.93 18.26 -2.26
C THR A 59 -4.98 17.74 -3.21
N TYR A 60 -5.62 16.63 -2.85
CA TYR A 60 -6.75 16.05 -3.56
C TYR A 60 -7.95 17.01 -3.46
N ASN A 61 -7.98 17.98 -4.37
CA ASN A 61 -8.98 19.02 -4.45
C ASN A 61 -9.93 18.69 -5.59
N GLY A 62 -11.22 18.54 -5.30
CA GLY A 62 -12.23 18.18 -6.29
C GLY A 62 -13.24 17.21 -5.71
N THR A 63 -14.02 16.57 -6.59
CA THR A 63 -14.91 15.49 -6.17
C THR A 63 -14.11 14.22 -5.88
N LYS A 64 -14.74 13.30 -5.15
CA LYS A 64 -14.15 11.99 -4.82
C LYS A 64 -13.74 11.23 -6.08
N GLU A 65 -14.58 11.25 -7.12
CA GLU A 65 -14.34 10.61 -8.41
C GLU A 65 -13.16 11.22 -9.15
N GLU A 66 -13.04 12.56 -9.18
CA GLU A 66 -11.90 13.26 -9.79
C GLU A 66 -10.57 12.86 -9.12
N ASN A 67 -10.59 12.78 -7.78
CA ASN A 67 -9.43 12.38 -7.01
C ASN A 67 -9.06 10.91 -7.23
N TYR A 68 -10.05 10.02 -7.35
CA TYR A 68 -9.81 8.62 -7.73
C TYR A 68 -9.24 8.48 -9.15
N HIS A 69 -9.74 9.27 -10.11
CA HIS A 69 -9.15 9.31 -11.45
C HIS A 69 -7.68 9.73 -11.42
N LEU A 70 -7.33 10.69 -10.56
CA LEU A 70 -5.96 11.12 -10.37
C LEU A 70 -5.08 10.03 -9.74
N VAL A 71 -5.54 9.36 -8.68
CA VAL A 71 -4.74 8.31 -8.02
C VAL A 71 -4.51 7.10 -8.93
N ILE A 72 -5.48 6.73 -9.75
CA ILE A 72 -5.31 5.66 -10.76
C ILE A 72 -4.29 6.09 -11.83
N LYS A 73 -4.27 7.36 -12.23
CA LYS A 73 -3.25 7.88 -13.16
C LYS A 73 -1.85 7.83 -12.53
N GLN A 74 -1.73 8.20 -11.25
CA GLN A 74 -0.46 8.11 -10.50
C GLN A 74 0.04 6.67 -10.42
N LEU A 75 -0.86 5.71 -10.14
CA LEU A 75 -0.55 4.28 -10.14
C LEU A 75 0.07 3.83 -11.47
N ARG A 76 -0.55 4.17 -12.60
CA ARG A 76 -0.02 3.82 -13.94
C ARG A 76 1.39 4.37 -14.15
N SER A 77 1.63 5.62 -13.77
CA SER A 77 2.95 6.24 -13.88
C SER A 77 3.99 5.59 -12.97
N LEU A 78 3.61 5.13 -11.77
CA LEU A 78 4.50 4.41 -10.87
C LEU A 78 4.91 3.04 -11.42
N MET A 79 4.01 2.37 -12.14
CA MET A 79 4.22 1.04 -12.70
C MET A 79 4.95 1.04 -14.05
N GLU A 80 5.07 2.20 -14.70
CA GLU A 80 5.62 2.29 -16.04
C GLU A 80 7.10 1.86 -16.07
N GLY A 81 7.36 0.69 -16.66
CA GLY A 81 8.70 0.14 -16.80
C GLY A 81 9.24 -0.60 -15.57
N GLU A 82 8.40 -0.86 -14.57
CA GLU A 82 8.73 -1.68 -13.40
C GLU A 82 8.00 -3.02 -13.44
N SER A 83 8.75 -4.12 -13.44
CA SER A 83 8.21 -5.49 -13.46
C SER A 83 8.27 -6.19 -12.10
N ASN A 84 8.94 -5.60 -11.11
CA ASN A 84 9.03 -6.18 -9.78
C ASN A 84 7.68 -6.06 -9.05
N VAL A 85 7.02 -7.21 -8.89
CA VAL A 85 5.73 -7.32 -8.21
C VAL A 85 5.75 -6.72 -6.80
N ILE A 86 6.80 -6.99 -6.02
CA ILE A 86 6.88 -6.51 -4.63
C ILE A 86 7.00 -4.98 -4.59
N ALA A 87 7.81 -4.39 -5.48
CA ALA A 87 7.93 -2.94 -5.59
C ALA A 87 6.59 -2.29 -6.00
N ASN A 88 5.89 -2.88 -6.97
CA ASN A 88 4.59 -2.39 -7.45
C ASN A 88 3.52 -2.43 -6.35
N LEU A 89 3.41 -3.56 -5.61
CA LEU A 89 2.47 -3.69 -4.49
C LEU A 89 2.84 -2.78 -3.32
N ALA A 90 4.12 -2.61 -3.00
CA ALA A 90 4.57 -1.71 -1.94
C ALA A 90 4.22 -0.25 -2.27
N ASN A 91 4.47 0.20 -3.51
CA ASN A 91 4.11 1.55 -3.94
C ASN A 91 2.60 1.75 -4.04
N ALA A 92 1.85 0.75 -4.52
CA ALA A 92 0.40 0.83 -4.62
C ALA A 92 -0.28 0.97 -3.24
N SER A 93 0.16 0.17 -2.25
CA SER A 93 -0.35 0.28 -0.87
C SER A 93 0.02 1.62 -0.23
N ALA A 94 1.26 2.09 -0.42
CA ALA A 94 1.68 3.42 0.05
C ALA A 94 0.86 4.56 -0.58
N LEU A 95 0.61 4.49 -1.89
CA LEU A 95 -0.19 5.48 -2.61
C LEU A 95 -1.63 5.54 -2.08
N LEU A 96 -2.28 4.39 -1.93
CA LEU A 96 -3.65 4.32 -1.40
C LEU A 96 -3.73 4.77 0.06
N TYR A 97 -2.78 4.38 0.92
CA TYR A 97 -2.75 4.80 2.32
C TYR A 97 -2.54 6.31 2.49
N GLN A 98 -1.82 6.95 1.57
CA GLN A 98 -1.69 8.41 1.55
C GLN A 98 -2.94 9.11 0.98
N PHE A 99 -3.62 8.47 0.03
CA PHE A 99 -4.77 9.03 -0.68
C PHE A 99 -6.07 8.95 0.14
N LEU A 100 -6.30 7.84 0.83
CA LEU A 100 -7.53 7.58 1.56
C LEU A 100 -7.46 8.19 2.97
N ASP A 101 -8.43 9.03 3.31
CA ASP A 101 -8.62 9.47 4.69
C ASP A 101 -9.31 8.39 5.52
N GLU A 102 -9.09 8.41 6.85
CA GLU A 102 -9.76 7.55 7.82
C GLU A 102 -9.61 6.04 7.51
N VAL A 103 -8.42 5.62 7.08
CA VAL A 103 -8.00 4.22 6.99
C VAL A 103 -6.90 3.93 8.01
N ASN A 104 -6.88 2.73 8.59
CA ASN A 104 -5.83 2.27 9.51
C ASN A 104 -4.97 1.15 8.91
N TRP A 105 -5.42 0.56 7.80
CA TRP A 105 -4.67 -0.48 7.10
C TRP A 105 -4.99 -0.48 5.61
N VAL A 106 -3.96 -0.66 4.77
CA VAL A 106 -4.08 -0.85 3.31
C VAL A 106 -3.00 -1.82 2.88
N GLY A 107 -3.34 -2.90 2.20
CA GLY A 107 -2.34 -3.85 1.76
C GLY A 107 -2.86 -4.99 0.93
N PHE A 108 -1.99 -5.95 0.72
CA PHE A 108 -2.26 -7.06 -0.17
C PHE A 108 -2.05 -8.39 0.53
N TYR A 109 -2.91 -9.35 0.22
CA TYR A 109 -2.61 -10.75 0.44
C TYR A 109 -2.54 -11.49 -0.89
N LEU A 110 -1.49 -12.27 -1.11
CA LEU A 110 -1.25 -13.02 -2.33
C LEU A 110 -1.78 -14.45 -2.21
N ALA A 111 -2.38 -14.95 -3.28
CA ALA A 111 -2.91 -16.30 -3.31
C ALA A 111 -1.78 -17.34 -3.44
N GLU A 112 -1.67 -18.24 -2.46
CA GLU A 112 -0.82 -19.42 -2.48
C GLU A 112 -1.67 -20.65 -2.17
N GLU A 113 -1.83 -21.53 -3.16
CA GLU A 113 -2.70 -22.72 -3.06
C GLU A 113 -4.16 -22.33 -2.69
N GLU A 114 -4.65 -22.73 -1.52
CA GLU A 114 -5.99 -22.45 -1.00
C GLU A 114 -5.96 -21.43 0.16
N GLU A 115 -4.88 -20.65 0.24
CA GLU A 115 -4.68 -19.63 1.26
C GLU A 115 -4.24 -18.30 0.66
N LEU A 116 -4.49 -17.25 1.42
CA LEU A 116 -3.95 -15.91 1.24
C LEU A 116 -2.73 -15.75 2.15
N VAL A 117 -1.65 -15.17 1.63
CA VAL A 117 -0.40 -14.90 2.37
C VAL A 117 -0.10 -13.41 2.34
N LEU A 118 0.22 -12.83 3.49
CA LEU A 118 0.46 -11.39 3.65
C LEU A 118 1.58 -10.90 2.72
N GLY A 119 1.25 -9.95 1.86
CA GLY A 119 2.16 -9.23 0.97
C GLY A 119 2.50 -7.84 1.50
N PRO A 120 2.94 -6.90 0.63
CA PRO A 120 3.21 -5.52 1.04
C PRO A 120 1.96 -4.79 1.55
N PHE A 121 2.13 -3.98 2.59
CA PHE A 121 1.03 -3.25 3.24
C PHE A 121 1.53 -1.98 3.95
N GLN A 122 0.58 -1.14 4.36
CA GLN A 122 0.73 0.01 5.26
C GLN A 122 -0.24 -0.18 6.43
N GLY A 123 0.25 0.04 7.66
CA GLY A 123 -0.55 -0.14 8.87
C GLY A 123 0.19 -0.95 9.94
N LEU A 124 -0.54 -1.40 10.95
CA LEU A 124 -0.01 -2.29 11.98
C LEU A 124 0.22 -3.72 11.43
N PRO A 125 1.10 -4.52 12.06
CA PRO A 125 1.26 -5.92 11.71
C PRO A 125 -0.08 -6.68 11.74
N ALA A 126 -0.33 -7.50 10.71
CA ALA A 126 -1.57 -8.24 10.53
C ALA A 126 -1.35 -9.76 10.49
N CYS A 127 -2.43 -10.52 10.27
CA CYS A 127 -2.36 -11.98 10.15
C CYS A 127 -1.51 -12.39 8.93
N VAL A 128 -0.69 -13.44 9.04
CA VAL A 128 0.23 -13.82 7.96
C VAL A 128 -0.44 -14.72 6.91
N ARG A 129 -1.33 -15.62 7.34
CA ARG A 129 -2.04 -16.58 6.47
C ARG A 129 -3.53 -16.56 6.75
N ILE A 130 -4.35 -16.57 5.70
CA ILE A 130 -5.81 -16.59 5.78
C ILE A 130 -6.36 -17.64 4.79
N PRO A 131 -6.97 -18.73 5.26
CA PRO A 131 -7.56 -19.72 4.35
C PRO A 131 -8.72 -19.13 3.53
N PHE A 132 -8.92 -19.63 2.31
CA PHE A 132 -10.07 -19.22 1.51
C PHE A 132 -11.41 -19.53 2.23
N GLY A 133 -12.34 -18.57 2.14
CA GLY A 133 -13.63 -18.57 2.84
C GLY A 133 -13.56 -18.23 4.33
N LYS A 134 -12.43 -17.75 4.85
CA LYS A 134 -12.29 -17.33 6.25
C LYS A 134 -12.13 -15.82 6.37
N GLY A 135 -12.90 -15.20 7.26
CA GLY A 135 -12.96 -13.74 7.38
C GLY A 135 -13.45 -13.07 6.10
N VAL A 136 -13.35 -11.75 6.05
CA VAL A 136 -13.74 -10.96 4.88
C VAL A 136 -12.76 -11.22 3.73
N CYS A 137 -11.46 -11.11 3.98
CA CYS A 137 -10.40 -11.44 3.03
C CYS A 137 -10.55 -12.81 2.34
N GLY A 138 -10.68 -13.88 3.13
CA GLY A 138 -10.84 -15.23 2.57
C GLY A 138 -12.17 -15.39 1.82
N THR A 139 -13.24 -14.71 2.25
CA THR A 139 -14.53 -14.75 1.55
C THR A 139 -14.43 -14.11 0.17
N ALA A 140 -13.82 -12.92 0.07
CA ALA A 140 -13.54 -12.27 -1.21
C ALA A 140 -12.70 -13.16 -2.14
N ALA A 141 -11.65 -13.79 -1.62
CA ALA A 141 -10.81 -14.71 -2.40
C ALA A 141 -11.60 -15.93 -2.91
N LYS A 142 -12.41 -16.56 -2.05
CA LYS A 142 -13.21 -17.74 -2.42
C LYS A 142 -14.29 -17.42 -3.45
N ASN A 143 -15.00 -16.30 -3.26
CA ASN A 143 -16.12 -15.92 -4.11
C ASN A 143 -15.66 -15.19 -5.37
N GLN A 144 -14.40 -14.71 -5.39
CA GLN A 144 -13.86 -13.82 -6.41
C GLN A 144 -14.76 -12.60 -6.65
N GLN A 145 -15.28 -12.05 -5.56
CA GLN A 145 -16.15 -10.88 -5.53
C GLN A 145 -15.67 -9.89 -4.47
N THR A 146 -15.91 -8.60 -4.72
CA THR A 146 -15.63 -7.55 -3.75
C THR A 146 -16.54 -7.69 -2.54
N GLU A 147 -15.94 -7.65 -1.35
CA GLU A 147 -16.65 -7.63 -0.08
C GLU A 147 -16.52 -6.22 0.52
N ARG A 148 -17.62 -5.47 0.59
CA ARG A 148 -17.69 -4.13 1.20
C ARG A 148 -18.49 -4.20 2.49
N VAL A 149 -17.79 -4.21 3.62
CA VAL A 149 -18.35 -4.54 4.93
C VAL A 149 -18.50 -3.27 5.78
N PRO A 150 -19.74 -2.81 6.05
CA PRO A 150 -19.98 -1.57 6.80
C PRO A 150 -19.68 -1.67 8.29
N ASP A 151 -19.75 -2.88 8.86
CA ASP A 151 -19.43 -3.19 10.25
C ASP A 151 -18.80 -4.59 10.35
N VAL A 152 -17.48 -4.66 10.52
CA VAL A 152 -16.74 -5.93 10.55
C VAL A 152 -17.18 -6.83 11.70
N HIS A 153 -17.66 -6.27 12.80
CA HIS A 153 -18.14 -7.05 13.95
C HIS A 153 -19.46 -7.78 13.67
N GLN A 154 -20.17 -7.39 12.61
CA GLN A 154 -21.40 -8.06 12.16
C GLN A 154 -21.13 -9.11 11.07
N PHE A 155 -19.90 -9.19 10.56
CA PHE A 155 -19.54 -10.15 9.52
C PHE A 155 -19.35 -11.57 10.12
N PRO A 156 -20.09 -12.59 9.64
CA PRO A 156 -19.96 -13.94 10.16
C PRO A 156 -18.57 -14.51 9.95
N GLY A 157 -17.93 -14.96 11.04
CA GLY A 157 -16.58 -15.54 10.96
C GLY A 157 -15.48 -14.50 10.71
N HIS A 158 -15.72 -13.23 11.07
CA HIS A 158 -14.71 -12.18 11.09
C HIS A 158 -13.45 -12.61 11.86
N ILE A 159 -12.28 -12.35 11.26
CA ILE A 159 -10.97 -12.60 11.85
C ILE A 159 -10.34 -11.23 12.08
N ALA A 160 -10.44 -10.72 13.31
CA ALA A 160 -9.84 -9.43 13.64
C ALA A 160 -8.32 -9.57 13.84
N CYS A 161 -7.52 -8.89 13.04
CA CYS A 161 -6.07 -8.73 13.26
C CYS A 161 -5.75 -7.38 13.93
N ASP A 162 -6.47 -6.31 13.57
CA ASP A 162 -6.49 -5.03 14.27
C ASP A 162 -7.86 -4.82 14.97
N ALA A 163 -7.84 -4.56 16.28
CA ALA A 163 -9.06 -4.32 17.05
C ALA A 163 -9.68 -2.93 16.79
N ALA A 164 -8.93 -2.01 16.16
CA ALA A 164 -9.43 -0.70 15.80
C ALA A 164 -10.36 -0.74 14.59
N SER A 165 -10.21 -1.71 13.68
CA SER A 165 -11.01 -1.81 12.46
C SER A 165 -12.50 -1.95 12.76
N GLN A 166 -13.30 -1.13 12.08
CA GLN A 166 -14.76 -1.06 12.20
C GLN A 166 -15.45 -1.30 10.85
N SER A 167 -14.85 -0.95 9.72
CA SER A 167 -15.31 -1.33 8.38
C SER A 167 -14.14 -1.74 7.49
N GLU A 168 -14.42 -2.54 6.47
CA GLU A 168 -13.41 -3.18 5.62
C GLU A 168 -13.92 -3.24 4.18
N ILE A 169 -13.04 -3.04 3.20
CA ILE A 169 -13.31 -3.36 1.80
C ILE A 169 -12.19 -4.24 1.24
N VAL A 170 -12.57 -5.40 0.71
CA VAL A 170 -11.65 -6.36 0.12
C VAL A 170 -11.98 -6.56 -1.34
N ILE A 171 -10.99 -6.42 -2.22
CA ILE A 171 -11.14 -6.49 -3.67
C ILE A 171 -10.23 -7.59 -4.24
N PRO A 172 -10.78 -8.62 -4.90
CA PRO A 172 -10.00 -9.63 -5.58
C PRO A 172 -9.14 -9.06 -6.72
N ILE A 173 -7.88 -9.47 -6.77
CA ILE A 173 -6.96 -9.18 -7.87
C ILE A 173 -7.00 -10.37 -8.83
N ILE A 174 -7.67 -10.20 -9.96
CA ILE A 174 -7.84 -11.26 -10.96
C ILE A 174 -7.06 -10.88 -12.22
N LYS A 175 -6.23 -11.80 -12.71
CA LYS A 175 -5.53 -11.66 -13.98
C LYS A 175 -5.70 -12.92 -14.80
N ASN A 176 -6.12 -12.78 -16.06
CA ASN A 176 -6.36 -13.91 -16.97
C ASN A 176 -7.28 -15.01 -16.37
N GLY A 177 -8.30 -14.60 -15.61
CA GLY A 177 -9.24 -15.52 -14.95
C GLY A 177 -8.65 -16.26 -13.74
N LYS A 178 -7.43 -15.93 -13.30
CA LYS A 178 -6.81 -16.49 -12.10
C LYS A 178 -6.77 -15.45 -10.98
N LEU A 179 -7.15 -15.87 -9.77
CA LEU A 179 -6.93 -15.08 -8.55
C LEU A 179 -5.42 -14.99 -8.27
N ILE A 180 -4.91 -13.76 -8.22
CA ILE A 180 -3.52 -13.44 -7.84
C ILE A 180 -3.44 -13.13 -6.34
N GLY A 181 -4.51 -12.56 -5.78
CA GLY A 181 -4.58 -12.15 -4.39
C GLY A 181 -5.79 -11.26 -4.14
N VAL A 182 -5.75 -10.51 -3.05
CA VAL A 182 -6.75 -9.50 -2.70
C VAL A 182 -6.05 -8.20 -2.27
N LEU A 183 -6.65 -7.06 -2.60
CA LEU A 183 -6.43 -5.78 -1.92
C LEU A 183 -7.37 -5.75 -0.70
N ASP A 184 -6.84 -5.38 0.45
CA ASP A 184 -7.57 -5.26 1.70
C ASP A 184 -7.33 -3.86 2.30
N ILE A 185 -8.42 -3.22 2.73
CA ILE A 185 -8.42 -1.88 3.30
C ILE A 185 -9.36 -1.83 4.51
N ASP A 186 -8.79 -1.50 5.66
CA ASP A 186 -9.50 -1.31 6.91
C ASP A 186 -9.69 0.17 7.24
N SER A 187 -10.77 0.44 7.97
CA SER A 187 -11.05 1.74 8.57
C SER A 187 -11.42 1.63 10.05
N PRO A 188 -10.99 2.58 10.91
CA PRO A 188 -11.41 2.62 12.32
C PRO A 188 -12.82 3.20 12.52
N ILE A 189 -13.54 3.53 11.45
CA ILE A 189 -14.93 3.97 11.50
C ILE A 189 -15.84 3.03 10.71
N LYS A 190 -17.12 2.96 11.08
CA LYS A 190 -18.12 2.15 10.37
C LYS A 190 -18.56 2.84 9.08
N ASN A 191 -19.01 2.06 8.10
CA ASN A 191 -19.50 2.55 6.81
C ASN A 191 -18.52 3.51 6.11
N ARG A 192 -17.20 3.30 6.24
CA ARG A 192 -16.21 4.17 5.59
C ARG A 192 -16.30 4.10 4.07
N PHE A 193 -16.60 2.91 3.54
CA PHE A 193 -16.56 2.64 2.10
C PHE A 193 -17.97 2.66 1.49
N ASP A 194 -18.17 3.53 0.51
CA ASP A 194 -19.38 3.64 -0.29
C ASP A 194 -19.22 3.00 -1.69
N GLU A 195 -20.24 3.15 -2.53
CA GLU A 195 -20.25 2.63 -3.90
C GLU A 195 -19.21 3.30 -4.79
N ILE A 196 -18.85 4.55 -4.52
CA ILE A 196 -17.81 5.28 -5.27
C ILE A 196 -16.44 4.70 -4.90
N ASP A 197 -16.17 4.50 -3.60
CA ASP A 197 -14.93 3.84 -3.16
C ASP A 197 -14.78 2.48 -3.86
N GLN A 198 -15.82 1.63 -3.78
CA GLN A 198 -15.80 0.31 -4.39
C GLN A 198 -15.49 0.37 -5.89
N HIS A 199 -16.27 1.12 -6.66
CA HIS A 199 -16.13 1.19 -8.12
C HIS A 199 -14.74 1.65 -8.56
N PHE A 200 -14.15 2.63 -7.87
CA PHE A 200 -12.85 3.15 -8.26
C PHE A 200 -11.67 2.35 -7.71
N LEU A 201 -11.81 1.74 -6.53
CA LEU A 201 -10.81 0.80 -6.02
C LEU A 201 -10.77 -0.49 -6.87
N GLU A 202 -11.91 -0.95 -7.41
CA GLU A 202 -11.95 -2.05 -8.38
C GLU A 202 -11.14 -1.68 -9.65
N LYS A 203 -11.33 -0.47 -10.20
CA LYS A 203 -10.51 0.03 -11.33
C LYS A 203 -9.04 0.21 -11.00
N PHE A 204 -8.73 0.58 -9.76
CA PHE A 204 -7.35 0.68 -9.28
C PHE A 204 -6.70 -0.70 -9.29
N VAL A 205 -7.40 -1.73 -8.78
CA VAL A 205 -6.95 -3.13 -8.78
C VAL A 205 -6.81 -3.67 -10.21
N GLU A 206 -7.75 -3.39 -11.10
CA GLU A 206 -7.64 -3.76 -12.53
C GLU A 206 -6.37 -3.18 -13.15
N THR A 207 -6.10 -1.89 -12.91
CA THR A 207 -4.90 -1.22 -13.40
C THR A 207 -3.62 -1.81 -12.80
N LEU A 208 -3.63 -2.16 -11.51
CA LEU A 208 -2.52 -2.84 -10.84
C LEU A 208 -2.29 -4.24 -11.42
N ALA A 209 -3.35 -5.01 -11.66
CA ALA A 209 -3.25 -6.38 -12.15
C ALA A 209 -2.50 -6.45 -13.49
N ASP A 210 -2.67 -5.46 -14.37
CA ASP A 210 -1.93 -5.37 -15.64
C ASP A 210 -0.41 -5.38 -15.45
N SER A 211 0.11 -4.77 -14.37
CA SER A 211 1.54 -4.71 -14.07
C SER A 211 2.10 -5.94 -13.33
N LEU A 212 1.24 -6.87 -12.90
CA LEU A 212 1.65 -8.09 -12.20
C LEU A 212 1.89 -9.22 -13.21
N SER A 213 3.04 -9.22 -13.88
CA SER A 213 3.42 -10.23 -14.90
C SER A 213 4.85 -10.69 -14.73
#